data_AF-A0A3R7GW77-F1
#
_entry.id   AF-A0A3R7GW77-F1
#
_cell.length_a   1.000
_cell.length_b   1.000
_cell.length_c   1.000
_cell.angle_alpha   90.00
_cell.angle_beta   90.00
_cell.angle_gamma   90.00
#
_symmetry.space_group_name_H-M   'P 1'
#
loop_
_entity.id
_entity.type
_entity.pdbx_description
1 polymer ?
#
loop_
_entity_poly.entity_id
_entity_poly.type
_entity_poly.pdbx_seq_one_letter_code
_entity_poly.pdbx_strand_id
1 'polypeptide(L)'
;MRRPRVGWMTNADDHILEFLLNEGNREIVATPRVIAENIDFNPGYIRQRMRKLLEEDLVAYYDEEAGIYEITDQGRAYLAGEIDAKDLE
;
A
#
# COMPACT_ATOMS: atom_id res chain seq x y z
N MET A 1 -16.74 2.11 6.49
CA MET A 1 -16.94 3.19 5.51
C MET A 1 -16.68 2.63 4.10
N ARG A 2 -17.01 3.35 3.01
CA ARG A 2 -16.58 2.95 1.65
C ARG A 2 -15.26 3.69 1.35
N ARG A 3 -14.24 3.00 0.85
CA ARG A 3 -12.95 3.61 0.44
C ARG A 3 -13.17 4.74 -0.59
N PRO A 4 -12.38 5.82 -0.54
CA PRO A 4 -12.46 6.89 -1.52
C PRO A 4 -12.14 6.38 -2.92
N ARG A 5 -12.80 6.94 -3.93
CA ARG A 5 -12.52 6.61 -5.34
C ARG A 5 -11.40 7.50 -5.85
N VAL A 6 -10.21 6.93 -5.97
CA VAL A 6 -9.01 7.62 -6.46
C VAL A 6 -8.72 7.15 -7.89
N GLY A 7 -8.60 8.08 -8.83
CA GLY A 7 -8.58 7.76 -10.28
C GLY A 7 -7.37 6.96 -10.75
N TRP A 8 -6.24 7.07 -10.05
CA TRP A 8 -4.99 6.38 -10.39
C TRP A 8 -4.83 5.01 -9.67
N MET A 9 -5.66 4.75 -8.66
CA MET A 9 -5.58 3.52 -7.87
C MET A 9 -6.14 2.31 -8.63
N THR A 10 -5.54 1.16 -8.40
CA THR A 10 -5.97 -0.13 -8.93
C THR A 10 -6.28 -1.08 -7.77
N ASN A 11 -6.91 -2.23 -8.07
CA ASN A 11 -7.16 -3.26 -7.07
C ASN A 11 -5.89 -3.80 -6.41
N ALA A 12 -4.75 -3.76 -7.12
CA ALA A 12 -3.48 -4.20 -6.57
C ALA A 12 -3.00 -3.28 -5.45
N ASP A 13 -3.29 -1.98 -5.51
CA ASP A 13 -2.90 -1.04 -4.45
C ASP A 13 -3.63 -1.33 -3.15
N ASP A 14 -4.95 -1.58 -3.24
CA ASP A 14 -5.76 -1.99 -2.11
C ASP A 14 -5.19 -3.26 -1.47
N HIS A 15 -4.86 -4.27 -2.28
CA HIS A 15 -4.28 -5.51 -1.75
C HIS A 15 -2.88 -5.34 -1.16
N ILE A 16 -2.05 -4.44 -1.70
CA ILE A 16 -0.77 -4.08 -1.10
C ILE A 16 -0.98 -3.48 0.29
N LEU A 17 -1.85 -2.48 0.40
CA LEU A 17 -2.11 -1.79 1.66
C LEU A 17 -2.76 -2.72 2.69
N GLU A 18 -3.73 -3.54 2.27
CA GLU A 18 -4.37 -4.56 3.12
C GLU A 18 -3.36 -5.58 3.65
N PHE A 19 -2.44 -6.04 2.80
CA PHE A 19 -1.38 -6.97 3.19
C PHE A 19 -0.45 -6.34 4.24
N LEU A 20 0.00 -5.10 4.03
CA LEU A 20 0.86 -4.40 4.97
C LEU A 20 0.15 -4.09 6.29
N LEU A 21 -1.12 -3.69 6.24
CA LEU A 21 -1.95 -3.45 7.42
C LEU A 21 -2.15 -4.72 8.25
N ASN A 22 -2.29 -5.87 7.60
CA ASN A 22 -2.48 -7.17 8.27
C ASN A 22 -3.57 -7.11 9.35
N GLU A 23 -4.77 -6.69 8.95
CA GLU A 23 -5.88 -6.35 9.86
C GLU A 23 -6.11 -7.43 10.92
N GLY A 24 -6.23 -6.99 12.19
CA GLY A 24 -6.39 -7.87 13.34
C GLY A 24 -5.08 -8.48 13.88
N ASN A 25 -3.93 -8.17 13.28
CA ASN A 25 -2.61 -8.64 13.69
C ASN A 25 -1.60 -7.49 13.76
N ARG A 26 -0.32 -7.83 13.99
CA ARG A 26 0.78 -6.87 13.84
C ARG A 26 1.02 -6.60 12.36
N GLU A 27 1.21 -5.33 12.03
CA GLU A 27 1.55 -4.88 10.69
C GLU A 27 2.80 -5.55 10.14
N ILE A 28 2.77 -5.76 8.83
CA ILE A 28 3.83 -6.42 8.09
C ILE A 28 4.71 -5.35 7.47
N VAL A 29 6.01 -5.57 7.58
CA VAL A 29 7.01 -4.88 6.77
C VAL A 29 7.55 -5.87 5.76
N ALA A 30 7.58 -5.50 4.48
CA ALA A 30 7.90 -6.44 3.43
C ALA A 30 8.55 -5.79 2.21
N THR A 31 9.35 -6.58 1.50
CA THR A 31 9.84 -6.20 0.18
C THR A 31 8.72 -6.37 -0.86
N PRO A 32 8.77 -5.64 -2.00
CA PRO A 32 7.77 -5.80 -3.07
C PRO A 32 7.64 -7.24 -3.58
N ARG A 33 8.70 -8.05 -3.50
CA ARG A 33 8.65 -9.47 -3.87
C ARG A 33 7.80 -10.27 -2.89
N VAL A 34 8.03 -10.10 -1.59
CA VAL A 34 7.26 -10.81 -0.55
C VAL A 34 5.77 -10.46 -0.67
N ILE A 35 5.46 -9.17 -0.85
CA ILE A 35 4.08 -8.71 -1.06
C ILE A 35 3.47 -9.46 -2.26
N ALA A 36 4.10 -9.39 -3.43
CA ALA A 36 3.58 -9.99 -4.67
C ALA A 36 3.26 -11.49 -4.56
N GLU A 37 4.13 -12.26 -3.89
CA GLU A 37 3.93 -13.71 -3.68
C GLU A 37 2.75 -14.03 -2.73
N ASN A 38 2.31 -13.07 -1.90
CA ASN A 38 1.22 -13.27 -0.94
C ASN A 38 -0.12 -12.69 -1.39
N ILE A 39 -0.13 -11.85 -2.43
CA ILE A 39 -1.37 -11.29 -2.99
C ILE A 39 -1.65 -11.77 -4.43
N ASP A 40 -0.89 -12.76 -4.92
CA ASP A 40 -1.05 -13.40 -6.24
C ASP A 40 -0.94 -12.43 -7.44
N PHE A 41 -0.07 -11.41 -7.34
CA PHE A 41 0.23 -10.47 -8.44
C PHE A 41 1.63 -10.66 -9.00
N ASN A 42 1.83 -10.21 -10.24
CA ASN A 42 3.15 -10.21 -10.85
C ASN A 42 4.14 -9.29 -10.07
N PRO A 43 5.33 -9.77 -9.67
CA PRO A 43 6.28 -8.97 -8.89
C PRO A 43 6.79 -7.70 -9.59
N GLY A 44 6.86 -7.69 -10.92
CA GLY A 44 7.23 -6.49 -11.69
C GLY A 44 6.16 -5.41 -11.60
N TYR A 45 4.90 -5.82 -11.70
CA TYR A 45 3.75 -4.92 -11.54
C TYR A 45 3.65 -4.37 -10.11
N ILE A 46 3.85 -5.22 -9.09
CA ILE A 46 3.87 -4.75 -7.69
C ILE A 46 4.98 -3.73 -7.44
N ARG A 47 6.18 -3.89 -7.99
CA ARG A 47 7.23 -2.85 -7.87
C ARG A 47 6.81 -1.51 -8.47
N GLN A 48 6.09 -1.52 -9.59
CA GLN A 48 5.57 -0.29 -10.19
C GLN A 48 4.51 0.35 -9.28
N ARG A 49 3.60 -0.43 -8.71
CA ARG A 49 2.58 0.07 -7.78
C ARG A 49 3.17 0.60 -6.47
N MET A 50 4.13 -0.12 -5.88
CA MET A 50 4.83 0.33 -4.67
C MET A 50 5.49 1.70 -4.84
N ARG A 51 6.08 1.99 -6.02
CA ARG A 51 6.64 3.33 -6.30
C ARG A 51 5.56 4.40 -6.30
N LYS A 52 4.42 4.13 -6.93
CA LYS A 52 3.30 5.08 -6.95
C LYS A 52 2.72 5.29 -5.55
N LEU A 53 2.57 4.22 -4.76
CA LEU A 53 2.08 4.33 -3.38
C LEU A 53 3.06 5.09 -2.48
N LEU A 54 4.36 4.98 -2.73
CA LEU A 54 5.40 5.74 -2.03
C LEU A 54 5.35 7.22 -2.41
N GLU A 55 5.15 7.55 -3.70
CA GLU A 55 4.98 8.93 -4.17
C GLU A 55 3.76 9.64 -3.54
N GLU A 56 2.73 8.87 -3.22
CA GLU A 56 1.47 9.35 -2.64
C GLU A 56 1.42 9.18 -1.10
N ASP A 57 2.57 8.93 -0.46
CA ASP A 57 2.73 8.77 0.99
C ASP A 57 1.81 7.71 1.64
N LEU A 58 1.29 6.74 0.87
CA LEU A 58 0.45 5.65 1.39
C LEU A 58 1.28 4.47 1.95
N VAL A 59 2.54 4.37 1.52
CA VAL A 59 3.57 3.49 2.08
C VAL A 59 4.85 4.29 2.29
N ALA A 60 5.72 3.82 3.17
CA ALA A 60 7.04 4.39 3.40
C ALA A 60 8.11 3.29 3.44
N TYR A 61 9.38 3.68 3.36
CA TYR A 61 10.48 2.77 3.66
C TYR A 61 10.57 2.54 5.17
N TYR A 62 10.48 1.28 5.57
CA TYR A 62 10.90 0.83 6.89
C TYR A 62 12.43 0.67 6.95
N ASP A 63 13.00 0.16 5.85
CA ASP A 63 14.45 0.06 5.62
C ASP A 63 14.70 0.27 4.12
N GLU A 64 15.26 1.43 3.77
CA GLU A 64 15.48 1.83 2.38
C GLU A 64 16.59 1.00 1.71
N GLU A 65 17.66 0.67 2.44
CA GLU A 65 18.77 -0.13 1.91
C GLU A 65 18.33 -1.56 1.59
N ALA A 66 17.48 -2.14 2.45
CA ALA A 66 16.90 -3.46 2.24
C ALA A 66 15.67 -3.46 1.31
N GLY A 67 15.14 -2.29 0.95
CA GLY A 67 13.93 -2.16 0.14
C GLY A 67 12.69 -2.73 0.82
N ILE A 68 12.57 -2.54 2.14
CA ILE A 68 11.46 -2.99 2.96
C ILE A 68 10.51 -1.81 3.18
N TYR A 69 9.23 -2.06 2.97
CA TYR A 69 8.18 -1.05 3.06
C TYR A 69 7.23 -1.35 4.22
N GLU A 70 6.61 -0.28 4.73
CA GLU A 70 5.52 -0.32 5.71
C GLU A 70 4.36 0.59 5.27
N ILE A 71 3.18 0.36 5.84
CA ILE A 71 2.01 1.22 5.63
C ILE A 71 2.10 2.47 6.51
N THR A 72 1.81 3.65 5.94
CA THR A 72 1.78 4.91 6.68
C THR A 72 0.44 5.13 7.38
N ASP A 73 0.36 6.17 8.22
CA ASP A 73 -0.92 6.62 8.78
C ASP A 73 -1.91 7.04 7.68
N GLN A 74 -1.42 7.62 6.58
CA GLN A 74 -2.24 7.96 5.42
C GLN A 74 -2.79 6.70 4.73
N GLY A 75 -1.96 5.66 4.56
CA GLY A 75 -2.40 4.37 4.04
C GLY A 75 -3.52 3.74 4.88
N ARG A 76 -3.41 3.82 6.21
CA ARG A 76 -4.45 3.33 7.14
C ARG A 76 -5.75 4.11 7.00
N ALA A 77 -5.67 5.43 7.02
CA ALA A 77 -6.84 6.30 6.91
C ALA A 77 -7.51 6.14 5.54
N TYR A 78 -6.75 5.92 4.46
CA TYR A 78 -7.28 5.55 3.16
C TYR A 78 -8.13 4.27 3.24
N LEU A 79 -7.57 3.20 3.81
CA LEU A 79 -8.26 1.91 3.95
C LEU A 79 -9.52 1.99 4.83
N ALA A 80 -9.48 2.82 5.88
CA ALA A 80 -10.62 3.09 6.76
C ALA A 80 -11.71 3.94 6.06
N GLY A 81 -11.39 4.61 4.97
CA GLY A 81 -12.26 5.55 4.27
C GLY A 81 -12.38 6.90 4.97
N GLU A 82 -11.31 7.31 5.67
CA GLU A 82 -11.23 8.53 6.48
C GLU A 82 -10.53 9.69 5.75
N ILE A 83 -10.03 9.47 4.53
CA ILE A 83 -9.39 10.50 3.69
C ILE A 83 -10.35 10.92 2.56
N ASP A 84 -10.37 12.22 2.22
CA ASP A 84 -11.04 12.71 1.01
C ASP A 84 -10.19 12.36 -0.22
N ALA A 85 -10.81 11.86 -1.29
CA ALA A 85 -10.10 11.44 -2.50
C ALA A 85 -9.22 12.56 -3.10
N LYS A 86 -9.53 13.82 -2.81
CA LYS A 86 -8.80 15.02 -3.25
C LYS A 86 -7.42 15.17 -2.63
N ASP A 87 -7.15 14.53 -1.50
CA ASP A 87 -5.85 14.56 -0.84
C ASP A 87 -4.83 13.61 -1.51
N LEU A 88 -5.28 12.82 -2.50
CA LEU A 88 -4.50 11.82 -3.25
C LEU A 88 -4.55 12.08 -4.79
N GLU A 89 -4.72 13.33 -5.23
CA GLU A 89 -4.81 13.75 -6.65
C GLU A 89 -3.46 14.12 -7.31
#